data_AF-X5DI43-F1
#
_entry.id   AF-X5DI43-F1
#
_cell.length_a   1.000
_cell.length_b   1.000
_cell.length_c   1.000
_cell.angle_alpha   90.00
_cell.angle_beta   90.00
_cell.angle_gamma   90.00
#
_symmetry.space_group_name_H-M   'P 1'
#
loop_
_entity.id
_entity.type
_entity.pdbx_description
1 polymer ?
#
loop_
_entity_poly.entity_id
_entity_poly.type
_entity_poly.pdbx_seq_one_letter_code
_entity_poly.pdbx_strand_id
1 'polypeptide(L)'
;MPRRVDHDQRRHEIIGSVWLLIADEGLDAVTTRRIADATGFSNGLLRYYFPGKDAVVTAAFEYVYAATNERAGTDGRERGRAGLERLAEEILPLDAVRRAEARVVTAFWQRAVTRQDEAEIFAERMSQWHDYFLDRLDEAAQDGDLWDGTVSDEAKSAVVDELLTMLTGAQVWAALNQDQAAPDRLRAQLTSFGNRVFTS
;
A
#
# COMPACT_ATOMS: atom_id res chain seq x y z
N MET A 1 -28.40 -10.52 -4.56
CA MET A 1 -27.22 -9.67 -4.25
C MET A 1 -27.00 -8.60 -5.33
N PRO A 2 -27.64 -7.40 -5.27
CA PRO A 2 -27.31 -6.31 -6.22
C PRO A 2 -26.94 -4.96 -5.58
N ARG A 3 -27.55 -4.56 -4.46
CA ARG A 3 -27.45 -3.17 -3.93
C ARG A 3 -26.12 -2.84 -3.23
N ARG A 4 -25.46 -3.84 -2.64
CA ARG A 4 -24.19 -3.65 -1.91
C ARG A 4 -22.99 -3.54 -2.87
N VAL A 5 -23.00 -4.33 -3.94
CA VAL A 5 -21.97 -4.28 -5.00
C VAL A 5 -21.98 -2.93 -5.71
N ASP A 6 -23.17 -2.42 -6.05
CA ASP A 6 -23.35 -1.08 -6.62
C ASP A 6 -22.85 0.02 -5.65
N HIS A 7 -23.13 -0.13 -4.35
CA HIS A 7 -22.67 0.80 -3.33
C HIS A 7 -21.14 0.84 -3.21
N ASP A 8 -20.47 -0.31 -3.17
CA ASP A 8 -19.01 -0.39 -3.04
C ASP A 8 -18.30 0.06 -4.33
N GLN A 9 -18.85 -0.29 -5.50
CA GLN A 9 -18.37 0.21 -6.78
C GLN A 9 -18.48 1.73 -6.85
N ARG A 10 -19.59 2.32 -6.41
CA ARG A 10 -19.76 3.76 -6.40
C ARG A 10 -18.80 4.47 -5.45
N ARG A 11 -18.54 3.90 -4.28
CA ARG A 11 -17.50 4.41 -3.37
C ARG A 11 -16.13 4.40 -4.05
N HIS A 12 -15.80 3.32 -4.75
CA HIS A 12 -14.54 3.18 -5.45
C HIS A 12 -14.39 4.22 -6.58
N GLU A 13 -15.43 4.46 -7.39
CA GLU A 13 -15.44 5.52 -8.42
C GLU A 13 -15.19 6.91 -7.83
N ILE A 14 -15.86 7.24 -6.72
CA ILE A 14 -15.69 8.53 -6.05
C ILE A 14 -14.24 8.66 -5.56
N ILE A 15 -13.71 7.64 -4.88
CA ILE A 15 -12.35 7.69 -4.35
C ILE A 15 -11.29 7.72 -5.44
N GLY A 16 -11.48 6.98 -6.55
CA GLY A 16 -10.60 7.03 -7.72
C GLY A 16 -10.41 8.43 -8.28
N SER A 17 -11.38 9.33 -8.06
CA SER A 17 -11.31 10.74 -8.46
C SER A 17 -10.80 11.68 -7.36
N VAL A 18 -10.72 11.22 -6.10
CA VAL A 18 -10.47 12.06 -4.91
C VAL A 18 -9.13 11.77 -4.26
N TRP A 19 -8.56 10.57 -4.40
CA TRP A 19 -7.33 10.22 -3.70
C TRP A 19 -6.15 11.14 -4.07
N LEU A 20 -6.08 11.62 -5.32
CA LEU A 20 -5.08 12.60 -5.74
C LEU A 20 -5.23 13.96 -5.04
N LEU A 21 -6.45 14.38 -4.71
CA LEU A 21 -6.69 15.60 -3.93
C LEU A 21 -6.03 15.49 -2.55
N ILE A 22 -6.12 14.32 -1.91
CA ILE A 22 -5.46 14.06 -0.62
C ILE A 22 -3.93 14.13 -0.78
N ALA A 23 -3.39 13.58 -1.87
CA ALA A 23 -1.96 13.58 -2.12
C ALA A 23 -1.38 14.99 -2.39
N ASP A 24 -2.14 15.83 -3.10
CA ASP A 24 -1.68 17.15 -3.56
C ASP A 24 -1.92 18.26 -2.53
N GLU A 25 -3.11 18.29 -1.94
CA GLU A 25 -3.54 19.40 -1.06
C GLU A 25 -3.53 19.01 0.43
N GLY A 26 -3.24 17.75 0.73
CA GLY A 26 -3.23 17.24 2.09
C GLY A 26 -4.63 17.11 2.70
N LEU A 27 -4.65 16.64 3.93
CA LEU A 27 -5.89 16.29 4.62
C LEU A 27 -6.83 17.48 4.83
N ASP A 28 -6.31 18.69 5.08
CA ASP A 28 -7.15 19.84 5.43
C ASP A 28 -7.99 20.37 4.29
N ALA A 29 -7.56 20.13 3.04
CA ALA A 29 -8.33 20.45 1.86
C ALA A 29 -9.51 19.48 1.62
N VAL A 30 -9.52 18.31 2.27
CA VAL A 30 -10.52 17.24 2.08
C VAL A 30 -11.83 17.60 2.77
N THR A 31 -12.58 18.50 2.14
CA THR A 31 -13.94 18.88 2.55
C THR A 31 -14.95 18.39 1.53
N THR A 32 -16.20 18.13 1.95
CA THR A 32 -17.28 17.72 1.02
C THR A 32 -17.42 18.70 -0.14
N ARG A 33 -17.27 20.01 0.11
CA ARG A 33 -17.31 21.05 -0.91
C ARG A 33 -16.15 20.91 -1.90
N ARG A 34 -14.90 20.83 -1.40
CA ARG A 34 -13.71 20.70 -2.27
C ARG A 34 -13.77 19.42 -3.12
N ILE A 35 -14.26 18.32 -2.54
CA ILE A 35 -14.49 17.07 -3.24
C ILE A 35 -15.57 17.23 -4.32
N ALA A 36 -16.69 17.88 -4.01
CA ALA A 36 -17.73 18.18 -4.99
C ALA A 36 -17.18 19.03 -6.16
N ASP A 37 -16.38 20.05 -5.85
CA ASP A 37 -15.76 20.92 -6.85
C ASP A 37 -14.74 20.16 -7.73
N ALA A 38 -14.02 19.18 -7.17
CA ALA A 38 -13.06 18.35 -7.91
C ALA A 38 -13.71 17.28 -8.80
N THR A 39 -14.85 16.73 -8.38
CA THR A 39 -15.42 15.50 -8.96
C THR A 39 -16.73 15.72 -9.72
N GLY A 40 -17.39 16.86 -9.49
CA GLY A 40 -18.74 17.13 -9.99
C GLY A 40 -19.86 16.37 -9.26
N PHE A 41 -19.55 15.55 -8.23
CA PHE A 41 -20.57 14.89 -7.43
C PHE A 41 -21.27 15.89 -6.49
N SER A 42 -22.58 15.69 -6.27
CA SER A 42 -23.34 16.57 -5.37
C SER A 42 -22.92 16.37 -3.91
N ASN A 43 -22.98 17.44 -3.11
CA ASN A 43 -22.70 17.39 -1.68
C ASN A 43 -23.57 16.35 -0.94
N GLY A 44 -24.84 16.19 -1.37
CA GLY A 44 -25.75 15.21 -0.78
C GLY A 44 -25.32 13.77 -1.06
N LEU A 45 -24.87 13.48 -2.29
CA LEU A 45 -24.36 12.17 -2.66
C LEU A 45 -23.08 11.84 -1.90
N LEU A 46 -22.16 12.80 -1.82
CA LEU A 46 -20.89 12.62 -1.11
C LEU A 46 -21.11 12.37 0.38
N ARG A 47 -22.02 13.09 1.03
CA ARG A 47 -22.38 12.83 2.45
C ARG A 47 -23.04 11.48 2.68
N TYR A 48 -23.79 10.98 1.70
CA TYR A 48 -24.42 9.66 1.77
C TYR A 48 -23.36 8.54 1.80
N TYR A 49 -22.34 8.62 0.96
CA TYR A 49 -21.26 7.63 0.92
C TYR A 49 -20.17 7.88 1.97
N PHE A 50 -19.82 9.13 2.23
CA PHE A 50 -18.70 9.52 3.09
C PHE A 50 -19.19 10.52 4.14
N PRO A 51 -19.62 10.05 5.32
CA PRO A 51 -20.21 10.90 6.36
C PRO A 51 -19.22 11.93 6.93
N GLY A 52 -17.92 11.79 6.66
CA GLY A 52 -16.90 12.76 7.04
C GLY A 52 -15.55 12.49 6.38
N LYS A 53 -14.59 13.40 6.64
CA LYS A 53 -13.21 13.33 6.18
C LYS A 53 -12.56 11.99 6.51
N ASP A 54 -12.81 11.47 7.71
CA ASP A 54 -12.28 10.19 8.17
C ASP A 54 -12.62 9.03 7.21
N ALA A 55 -13.90 8.94 6.82
CA ALA A 55 -14.36 7.91 5.89
C ALA A 55 -13.74 8.04 4.49
N VAL A 56 -13.38 9.26 4.06
CA VAL A 56 -12.71 9.50 2.77
C VAL A 56 -11.25 9.04 2.85
N VAL A 57 -10.54 9.39 3.92
CA VAL A 57 -9.12 9.02 4.09
C VAL A 57 -8.95 7.51 4.20
N THR A 58 -9.77 6.84 5.01
CA THR A 58 -9.75 5.38 5.10
C THR A 58 -10.06 4.73 3.75
N ALA A 59 -11.05 5.24 3.01
CA ALA A 59 -11.38 4.69 1.71
C ALA A 59 -10.28 4.96 0.66
N ALA A 60 -9.55 6.07 0.77
CA ALA A 60 -8.38 6.35 -0.08
C ALA A 60 -7.21 5.41 0.22
N PHE A 61 -6.93 5.10 1.49
CA PHE A 61 -5.96 4.08 1.87
C PHE A 61 -6.30 2.71 1.28
N GLU A 62 -7.56 2.27 1.42
CA GLU A 62 -8.04 1.01 0.85
C GLU A 62 -7.95 0.99 -0.68
N TYR A 63 -8.25 2.11 -1.33
CA TYR A 63 -8.13 2.26 -2.77
C TYR A 63 -6.68 2.08 -3.24
N VAL A 64 -5.73 2.75 -2.56
CA VAL A 64 -4.30 2.62 -2.86
C VAL A 64 -3.82 1.19 -2.62
N TYR A 65 -4.18 0.58 -1.49
CA TYR A 65 -3.84 -0.82 -1.19
C TYR A 65 -4.34 -1.78 -2.29
N ALA A 66 -5.61 -1.65 -2.69
CA ALA A 66 -6.18 -2.47 -3.76
C ALA A 66 -5.47 -2.24 -5.11
N ALA A 67 -5.18 -0.99 -5.46
CA ALA A 67 -4.49 -0.65 -6.70
C ALA A 67 -3.07 -1.22 -6.75
N THR A 68 -2.33 -1.18 -5.63
CA THR A 68 -1.01 -1.81 -5.51
C THR A 68 -1.09 -3.32 -5.75
N ASN A 69 -2.04 -4.00 -5.11
CA ASN A 69 -2.21 -5.45 -5.25
C ASN A 69 -2.60 -5.85 -6.69
N GLU A 70 -3.47 -5.06 -7.33
CA GLU A 70 -3.86 -5.26 -8.73
C GLU A 70 -2.65 -5.12 -9.68
N ARG A 71 -1.84 -4.06 -9.52
CA ARG A 71 -0.62 -3.88 -10.33
C ARG A 71 0.42 -4.98 -10.10
N ALA A 72 0.51 -5.48 -8.86
CA ALA A 72 1.41 -6.56 -8.49
C ALA A 72 0.92 -7.94 -8.98
N GLY A 73 -0.39 -8.12 -9.21
CA GLY A 73 -0.96 -9.40 -9.61
C GLY A 73 -0.87 -10.45 -8.49
N THR A 74 -1.20 -10.05 -7.26
CA THR A 74 -1.14 -10.89 -6.06
C THR A 74 -2.10 -12.09 -6.11
N ASP A 75 -2.95 -12.18 -7.12
CA ASP A 75 -3.93 -13.25 -7.37
C ASP A 75 -3.39 -14.46 -8.15
N GLY A 76 -2.11 -14.47 -8.54
CA GLY A 76 -1.45 -15.70 -9.02
C GLY A 76 -0.59 -15.56 -10.28
N ARG A 77 0.02 -14.39 -10.53
CA ARG A 77 0.93 -14.22 -11.66
C ARG A 77 2.34 -14.76 -11.41
N GLU A 78 2.93 -14.43 -10.28
CA GLU A 78 4.34 -14.65 -10.00
C GLU A 78 4.53 -15.38 -8.67
N ARG A 79 5.54 -16.25 -8.60
CA ARG A 79 5.89 -17.08 -7.44
C ARG A 79 7.28 -16.73 -6.91
N GLY A 80 7.63 -17.24 -5.73
CA GLY A 80 8.98 -17.19 -5.20
C GLY A 80 9.54 -15.77 -5.13
N ARG A 81 10.84 -15.64 -5.43
CA ARG A 81 11.54 -14.36 -5.52
C ARG A 81 10.84 -13.35 -6.42
N ALA A 82 10.38 -13.77 -7.60
CA ALA A 82 9.76 -12.87 -8.58
C ALA A 82 8.47 -12.25 -8.05
N GLY A 83 7.61 -13.03 -7.38
CA GLY A 83 6.39 -12.51 -6.76
C GLY A 83 6.66 -11.55 -5.61
N LEU A 84 7.67 -11.86 -4.78
CA LEU A 84 8.09 -10.97 -3.69
C LEU A 84 8.63 -9.65 -4.23
N GLU A 85 9.57 -9.70 -5.18
CA GLU A 85 10.15 -8.50 -5.78
C GLU A 85 9.09 -7.67 -6.51
N ARG A 86 8.14 -8.32 -7.20
CA ARG A 86 7.04 -7.62 -7.90
C ARG A 86 6.15 -6.83 -6.95
N LEU A 87 5.66 -7.43 -5.85
CA LEU A 87 4.85 -6.68 -4.89
C LEU A 87 5.67 -5.58 -4.21
N ALA A 88 6.91 -5.86 -3.82
CA ALA A 88 7.78 -4.87 -3.21
C ALA A 88 8.01 -3.67 -4.15
N GLU A 89 8.25 -3.89 -5.45
CA GLU A 89 8.39 -2.82 -6.44
C GLU A 89 7.11 -1.98 -6.58
N GLU A 90 5.93 -2.59 -6.56
CA GLU A 90 4.66 -1.86 -6.67
C GLU A 90 4.34 -1.04 -5.42
N ILE A 91 4.83 -1.46 -4.24
CA ILE A 91 4.74 -0.70 -2.99
C ILE A 91 5.74 0.48 -2.99
N LEU A 92 6.93 0.32 -3.59
CA LEU A 92 7.95 1.36 -3.59
C LEU A 92 7.51 2.62 -4.38
N PRO A 93 7.75 3.84 -3.86
CA PRO A 93 7.39 5.10 -4.52
C PRO A 93 8.33 5.48 -5.69
N LEU A 94 8.32 4.65 -6.74
CA LEU A 94 9.28 4.73 -7.85
C LEU A 94 8.87 5.70 -8.97
N ASP A 95 7.61 6.14 -9.00
CA ASP A 95 7.08 7.09 -9.98
C ASP A 95 6.10 8.10 -9.36
N ALA A 96 5.56 8.99 -10.18
CA ALA A 96 4.66 10.05 -9.73
C ALA A 96 3.39 9.52 -9.06
N VAL A 97 2.81 8.43 -9.58
CA VAL A 97 1.59 7.83 -9.03
C VAL A 97 1.90 7.23 -7.65
N ARG A 98 2.93 6.39 -7.55
CA ARG A 98 3.31 5.73 -6.30
C ARG A 98 3.83 6.72 -5.24
N ARG A 99 4.38 7.87 -5.66
CA ARG A 99 4.71 8.97 -4.74
C ARG A 99 3.47 9.70 -4.21
N ALA A 100 2.42 9.85 -5.02
CA ALA A 100 1.15 10.38 -4.55
C ALA A 100 0.50 9.39 -3.57
N GLU A 101 0.56 8.08 -3.86
CA GLU A 101 0.11 7.01 -2.96
C GLU A 101 0.84 7.07 -1.61
N ALA A 102 2.16 7.26 -1.61
CA ALA A 102 2.96 7.43 -0.39
C ALA A 102 2.44 8.56 0.52
N ARG A 103 1.96 9.66 -0.06
CA ARG A 103 1.38 10.78 0.71
C ARG A 103 0.02 10.41 1.31
N VAL A 104 -0.81 9.67 0.56
CA VAL A 104 -2.10 9.17 1.05
C VAL A 104 -1.91 8.22 2.23
N VAL A 105 -1.04 7.22 2.11
CA VAL A 105 -0.82 6.24 3.19
C VAL A 105 -0.18 6.88 4.42
N THR A 106 0.76 7.82 4.24
CA THR A 106 1.36 8.56 5.37
C THR A 106 0.32 9.40 6.12
N ALA A 107 -0.60 10.04 5.39
CA ALA A 107 -1.71 10.79 5.98
C ALA A 107 -2.68 9.88 6.75
N PHE A 108 -2.90 8.66 6.27
CA PHE A 108 -3.68 7.65 6.99
C PHE A 108 -2.97 7.19 8.28
N TRP A 109 -1.67 6.86 8.21
CA TRP A 109 -0.89 6.41 9.38
C TRP A 109 -0.90 7.43 10.52
N GLN A 110 -0.77 8.72 10.21
CA GLN A 110 -0.85 9.80 11.20
C GLN A 110 -2.13 9.75 12.06
N ARG A 111 -3.23 9.27 11.48
CA ARG A 111 -4.53 9.14 12.16
C ARG A 111 -4.65 7.79 12.86
N ALA A 112 -4.20 6.71 12.22
CA ALA A 112 -4.19 5.37 12.78
C ALA A 112 -3.41 5.28 14.11
N VAL A 113 -2.37 6.09 14.30
CA VAL A 113 -1.60 6.16 15.57
C VAL A 113 -2.47 6.51 16.79
N THR A 114 -3.56 7.25 16.62
CA THR A 114 -4.45 7.67 17.73
C THR A 114 -5.86 7.09 17.63
N ARG A 115 -6.14 6.27 16.62
CA ARG A 115 -7.48 5.76 16.28
C ARG A 115 -7.47 4.26 16.11
N GLN A 116 -8.05 3.56 17.08
CA GLN A 116 -8.01 2.09 17.13
C GLN A 116 -8.68 1.44 15.90
N ASP A 117 -9.81 1.99 15.45
CA ASP A 117 -10.52 1.52 14.26
C ASP A 117 -9.64 1.54 12.99
N GLU A 118 -8.80 2.56 12.85
CA GLU A 118 -7.89 2.69 11.71
C GLU A 118 -6.59 1.91 11.89
N ALA A 119 -6.12 1.77 13.13
CA ALA A 119 -5.00 0.89 13.45
C ALA A 119 -5.32 -0.57 13.13
N GLU A 120 -6.56 -1.02 13.40
CA GLU A 120 -7.03 -2.37 13.05
C GLU A 120 -7.06 -2.59 11.54
N ILE A 121 -7.52 -1.59 10.77
CA ILE A 121 -7.48 -1.63 9.29
C ILE A 121 -6.04 -1.73 8.79
N PHE A 122 -5.12 -0.89 9.31
CA PHE A 122 -3.71 -0.97 8.96
C PHE A 122 -3.13 -2.37 9.26
N ALA A 123 -3.36 -2.88 10.47
CA ALA A 123 -2.85 -4.17 10.91
C ALA A 123 -3.37 -5.32 10.03
N GLU A 124 -4.65 -5.30 9.65
CA GLU A 124 -5.23 -6.30 8.76
C GLU A 124 -4.56 -6.28 7.38
N ARG A 125 -4.32 -5.10 6.80
CA ARG A 125 -3.64 -4.99 5.48
C ARG A 125 -2.18 -5.39 5.55
N MET A 126 -1.47 -5.03 6.63
CA MET A 126 -0.09 -5.46 6.82
C MET A 126 0.01 -6.98 7.03
N SER A 127 -0.93 -7.59 7.76
CA SER A 127 -0.99 -9.05 7.90
C SER A 127 -1.16 -9.74 6.55
N GLN A 128 -2.02 -9.22 5.67
CA GLN A 128 -2.23 -9.79 4.34
C GLN A 128 -0.96 -9.71 3.47
N TRP A 129 -0.23 -8.59 3.48
CA TRP A 129 1.07 -8.51 2.80
C TRP A 129 2.12 -9.40 3.45
N HIS A 130 2.13 -9.51 4.78
CA HIS A 130 3.03 -10.38 5.50
C HIS A 130 2.82 -11.85 5.08
N ASP A 131 1.59 -12.33 5.09
CA ASP A 131 1.23 -13.69 4.67
C ASP A 131 1.59 -13.91 3.19
N TYR A 132 1.31 -12.94 2.31
CA TYR A 132 1.70 -13.02 0.91
C TYR A 132 3.22 -13.18 0.75
N PHE A 133 4.03 -12.41 1.48
CA PHE A 133 5.49 -12.53 1.39
C PHE A 133 6.02 -13.83 2.00
N LEU A 134 5.44 -14.31 3.09
CA LEU A 134 5.77 -15.63 3.64
C LEU A 134 5.51 -16.74 2.62
N ASP A 135 4.35 -16.73 1.97
CA ASP A 135 4.05 -17.70 0.92
C ASP A 135 5.10 -17.67 -0.20
N ARG A 136 5.57 -16.48 -0.60
CA ARG A 136 6.64 -16.35 -1.63
C ARG A 136 7.97 -16.90 -1.13
N LEU A 137 8.31 -16.71 0.15
CA LEU A 137 9.52 -17.31 0.73
C LEU A 137 9.40 -18.83 0.86
N ASP A 138 8.22 -19.35 1.18
CA ASP A 138 7.96 -20.80 1.23
C ASP A 138 8.14 -21.45 -0.14
N GLU A 139 7.64 -20.79 -1.19
CA GLU A 139 7.85 -21.25 -2.57
C GLU A 139 9.34 -21.25 -2.95
N ALA A 140 10.07 -20.18 -2.63
CA ALA A 140 11.51 -20.12 -2.88
C ALA A 140 12.28 -21.18 -2.07
N ALA A 141 11.85 -21.49 -0.84
CA ALA A 141 12.45 -22.55 -0.03
C ALA A 141 12.25 -23.92 -0.68
N GLN A 142 11.06 -24.19 -1.22
CA GLN A 142 10.74 -25.43 -1.93
C GLN A 142 11.59 -25.58 -3.21
N ASP A 143 11.86 -24.47 -3.88
CA ASP A 143 12.65 -24.42 -5.11
C ASP A 143 14.18 -24.46 -4.84
N GLY A 144 14.61 -24.33 -3.57
CA GLY A 144 16.03 -24.30 -3.18
C GLY A 144 16.71 -22.95 -3.43
N ASP A 145 15.92 -21.90 -3.55
CA ASP A 145 16.34 -20.54 -3.95
C ASP A 145 16.59 -19.62 -2.75
N LEU A 146 16.45 -20.12 -1.51
CA LEU A 146 16.78 -19.37 -0.30
C LEU A 146 18.20 -19.64 0.18
N TRP A 147 18.80 -18.64 0.80
CA TRP A 147 20.03 -18.82 1.56
C TRP A 147 19.78 -19.70 2.80
N ASP A 148 20.73 -20.58 3.14
CA ASP A 148 20.56 -21.60 4.21
C ASP A 148 20.11 -21.02 5.56
N GLY A 149 20.57 -19.82 5.94
CA GLY A 149 20.15 -19.18 7.18
C GLY A 149 18.75 -18.57 7.16
N THR A 150 18.04 -18.66 6.03
CA THR A 150 16.66 -18.14 5.86
C THR A 150 15.62 -19.26 5.84
N VAL A 151 16.00 -20.53 5.89
CA VAL A 151 15.05 -21.65 5.67
C VAL A 151 14.07 -21.89 6.82
N SER A 152 14.37 -21.44 8.05
CA SER A 152 13.45 -21.63 9.19
C SER A 152 12.29 -20.65 9.17
N ASP A 153 11.15 -21.04 9.74
CA ASP A 153 9.95 -20.21 9.80
C ASP A 153 10.19 -18.89 10.56
N GLU A 154 10.97 -18.92 11.64
CA GLU A 154 11.35 -17.72 12.38
C GLU A 154 12.23 -16.78 11.55
N ALA A 155 13.14 -17.33 10.73
CA ALA A 155 14.02 -16.55 9.88
C ALA A 155 13.25 -15.90 8.73
N LYS A 156 12.34 -16.63 8.07
CA LYS A 156 11.44 -16.08 7.04
C LYS A 156 10.58 -14.95 7.60
N SER A 157 9.98 -15.15 8.78
CA SER A 157 9.18 -14.13 9.44
C SER A 157 9.99 -12.84 9.70
N ALA A 158 11.20 -12.96 10.25
CA ALA A 158 12.08 -11.82 10.47
C ALA A 158 12.48 -11.10 9.16
N VAL A 159 12.67 -11.85 8.06
CA VAL A 159 12.95 -11.30 6.73
C VAL A 159 11.76 -10.52 6.17
N VAL A 160 10.53 -11.02 6.38
CA VAL A 160 9.31 -10.30 5.97
C VAL A 160 9.12 -9.02 6.79
N ASP A 161 9.35 -9.06 8.11
CA ASP A 161 9.32 -7.88 8.97
C ASP A 161 10.35 -6.82 8.56
N GLU A 162 11.58 -7.24 8.22
CA GLU A 162 12.61 -6.35 7.67
C GLU A 162 12.15 -5.69 6.37
N LEU A 163 11.59 -6.48 5.44
CA LEU A 163 11.09 -5.99 4.17
C LEU A 163 9.96 -4.97 4.36
N LEU A 164 8.93 -5.31 5.15
CA LEU A 164 7.80 -4.42 5.41
C LEU A 164 8.23 -3.12 6.11
N THR A 165 9.20 -3.20 7.03
CA THR A 165 9.79 -2.03 7.68
C THR A 165 10.49 -1.13 6.66
N MET A 166 11.30 -1.70 5.76
CA MET A 166 11.96 -0.97 4.68
C MET A 166 10.95 -0.31 3.72
N LEU A 167 9.94 -1.07 3.27
CA LEU A 167 8.91 -0.59 2.35
C LEU A 167 8.06 0.54 2.95
N THR A 168 7.74 0.44 4.24
CA THR A 168 7.02 1.48 5.01
C THR A 168 7.89 2.74 5.15
N GLY A 169 9.18 2.57 5.48
CA GLY A 169 10.13 3.68 5.58
C GLY A 169 10.32 4.44 4.26
N ALA A 170 10.29 3.72 3.12
CA ALA A 170 10.37 4.33 1.80
C ALA A 170 9.21 5.31 1.52
N GLN A 171 8.00 5.02 2.01
CA GLN A 171 6.84 5.93 1.88
C GLN A 171 7.10 7.26 2.58
N VAL A 172 7.65 7.21 3.80
CA VAL A 172 7.96 8.40 4.59
C VAL A 172 9.04 9.24 3.92
N TRP A 173 10.13 8.62 3.45
CA TRP A 173 11.17 9.34 2.71
C TRP A 173 10.62 10.01 1.45
N ALA A 174 9.73 9.34 0.71
CA ALA A 174 9.12 9.91 -0.48
C ALA A 174 8.18 11.07 -0.16
N ALA A 175 7.33 10.93 0.87
CA ALA A 175 6.41 11.98 1.31
C ALA A 175 7.16 13.23 1.79
N LEU A 176 8.34 13.06 2.41
CA LEU A 176 9.20 14.14 2.88
C LEU A 176 10.22 14.63 1.84
N ASN A 177 10.11 14.18 0.58
CA ASN A 177 11.01 14.53 -0.53
C ASN A 177 12.51 14.34 -0.18
N GLN A 178 12.85 13.27 0.53
CA GLN A 178 14.22 12.94 0.89
C GLN A 178 14.96 12.30 -0.29
N ASP A 179 16.26 12.59 -0.44
CA ASP A 179 17.10 12.01 -1.50
C ASP A 179 17.16 10.48 -1.45
N GLN A 180 16.94 9.88 -0.27
CA GLN A 180 16.90 8.44 -0.07
C GLN A 180 15.71 7.78 -0.81
N ALA A 181 14.66 8.54 -1.10
CA ALA A 181 13.53 8.07 -1.90
C ALA A 181 13.77 8.16 -3.41
N ALA A 182 14.99 8.46 -3.90
CA ALA A 182 15.27 8.42 -5.32
C ALA A 182 15.00 6.99 -5.88
N PRO A 183 14.32 6.83 -7.04
CA PRO A 183 13.89 5.51 -7.50
C PRO A 183 15.03 4.51 -7.65
N ASP A 184 16.19 4.94 -8.15
CA ASP A 184 17.36 4.07 -8.32
C ASP A 184 17.94 3.60 -6.98
N ARG A 185 17.85 4.43 -5.92
CA ARG A 185 18.28 4.05 -4.58
C ARG A 185 17.33 3.05 -3.93
N LEU A 186 16.02 3.24 -4.09
CA LEU A 186 15.01 2.31 -3.59
C LEU A 186 15.11 0.95 -4.30
N ARG A 187 15.32 0.93 -5.62
CA ARG A 187 15.59 -0.31 -6.35
C ARG A 187 16.88 -0.97 -5.88
N ALA A 188 17.96 -0.20 -5.70
CA ALA A 188 19.21 -0.74 -5.18
C ALA A 188 19.07 -1.35 -3.77
N GLN A 189 18.23 -0.78 -2.91
CA GLN A 189 17.90 -1.35 -1.60
C GLN A 189 17.17 -2.68 -1.73
N LEU A 190 16.15 -2.76 -2.60
CA LEU A 190 15.43 -4.00 -2.85
C LEU A 190 16.34 -5.09 -3.44
N THR A 191 17.19 -4.75 -4.41
CA THR A 191 18.20 -5.69 -4.96
C THR A 191 19.17 -6.15 -3.88
N SER A 192 19.66 -5.23 -3.04
CA SER A 192 20.57 -5.57 -1.95
C SER A 192 19.91 -6.47 -0.91
N PHE A 193 18.62 -6.26 -0.61
CA PHE A 193 17.82 -7.15 0.23
C PHE A 193 17.70 -8.54 -0.40
N GLY A 194 17.26 -8.61 -1.67
CA GLY A 194 17.08 -9.88 -2.38
C GLY A 194 18.34 -10.72 -2.43
N ASN A 195 19.51 -10.11 -2.66
CA ASN A 195 20.79 -10.82 -2.69
C ASN A 195 21.25 -11.39 -1.33
N ARG A 196 20.67 -10.95 -0.20
CA ARG A 196 20.93 -11.56 1.12
C ARG A 196 20.00 -12.72 1.43
N VAL A 197 18.82 -12.73 0.84
CA VAL A 197 17.73 -13.67 1.13
C VAL A 197 17.75 -14.84 0.16
N PHE A 198 17.96 -14.56 -1.12
CA PHE A 198 17.92 -15.55 -2.20
C PHE A 198 19.32 -15.94 -2.66
N THR A 199 19.44 -17.15 -3.17
CA THR A 199 20.63 -17.59 -3.89
C THR A 199 20.76 -16.82 -5.22
N SER A 200 22.00 -16.75 -5.75
CA SER A 200 22.33 -15.99 -6.98
C SER A 200 21.89 -16.71 -8.24
#